data_AF-A0A528XIU9-F1
#
_entry.id   AF-A0A528XIU9-F1
#
_cell.length_a   1.000
_cell.length_b   1.000
_cell.length_c   1.000
_cell.angle_alpha   90.00
_cell.angle_beta   90.00
_cell.angle_gamma   90.00
#
_symmetry.space_group_name_H-M   'P 1'
#
loop_
_entity.id
_entity.type
_entity.pdbx_description
1 polymer ?
#
loop_
_entity_poly.entity_id
_entity_poly.type
_entity_poly.pdbx_seq_one_letter_code
_entity_poly.pdbx_strand_id
1 'polypeptide(L)'
;MPRFRLDIEYDGSQFAGWQHQADQPSVQQAIEQAVAKFCGEEVRLRAAGRTDAGVHATAQVAHVDLAKSWAGDKVRDAVNAHLQAAGARVAILKAAIVADGFDARFSATGRHYLYRILNRRAPSALEKGKVWWVPKRLDAEAMHEAAKVLL
;
A
#
# COMPACT_ATOMS: atom_id res chain seq x y z
N MET A 1 -13.76 -19.78 -5.96
CA MET A 1 -13.30 -19.00 -4.79
C MET A 1 -13.58 -17.55 -5.09
N PRO A 2 -14.44 -16.84 -4.34
CA PRO A 2 -14.68 -15.41 -4.56
C PRO A 2 -13.39 -14.59 -4.51
N ARG A 3 -13.19 -13.74 -5.51
CA ARG A 3 -12.08 -12.78 -5.56
C ARG A 3 -12.45 -11.49 -4.85
N PHE A 4 -11.62 -11.07 -3.92
CA PHE A 4 -11.75 -9.80 -3.23
C PHE A 4 -10.72 -8.79 -3.73
N ARG A 5 -11.18 -7.61 -4.14
CA ARG A 5 -10.34 -6.41 -4.28
C ARG A 5 -10.19 -5.76 -2.91
N LEU A 6 -8.96 -5.43 -2.54
CA LEU A 6 -8.60 -4.72 -1.32
C LEU A 6 -8.01 -3.36 -1.69
N ASP A 7 -8.55 -2.30 -1.08
CA ASP A 7 -7.97 -0.96 -1.10
C ASP A 7 -7.19 -0.76 0.19
N ILE A 8 -5.92 -0.37 0.09
CA ILE A 8 -4.94 -0.50 1.17
C ILE A 8 -4.18 0.82 1.35
N GLU A 9 -4.08 1.25 2.61
CA GLU A 9 -3.17 2.30 3.07
C GLU A 9 -2.06 1.69 3.93
N TYR A 10 -0.83 2.18 3.82
CA TYR A 10 0.25 1.80 4.72
C TYR A 10 1.34 2.86 4.87
N ASP A 11 1.93 2.87 6.06
CA ASP A 11 3.22 3.51 6.34
C ASP A 11 4.35 2.49 6.07
N GLY A 12 5.07 2.68 4.97
CA GLY A 12 6.17 1.80 4.54
C GLY A 12 7.41 1.81 5.42
N SER A 13 7.51 2.69 6.43
CA SER A 13 8.75 2.90 7.20
C SER A 13 9.28 1.67 7.95
N GLN A 14 8.40 0.71 8.27
CA GLN A 14 8.75 -0.52 8.98
C GLN A 14 8.98 -1.73 8.05
N PHE A 15 8.86 -1.53 6.74
CA PHE A 15 8.82 -2.62 5.77
C PHE A 15 9.96 -2.50 4.75
N ALA A 16 10.52 -3.64 4.37
CA ALA A 16 11.44 -3.78 3.23
C ALA A 16 10.71 -3.76 1.87
N GLY A 17 9.58 -3.04 1.82
CA GLY A 17 8.73 -2.86 0.66
C GLY A 17 7.46 -3.70 0.68
N TRP A 18 6.80 -3.72 -0.47
CA TRP A 18 5.54 -4.46 -0.65
C TRP A 18 5.76 -5.97 -0.64
N GLN A 19 6.69 -6.45 -1.46
CA GLN A 19 6.80 -7.87 -1.82
C GLN A 19 7.35 -8.69 -0.66
N HIS A 20 6.68 -9.79 -0.34
CA HIS A 20 7.16 -10.77 0.65
C HIS A 20 8.50 -11.36 0.21
N GLN A 21 9.49 -11.27 1.12
CA GLN A 21 10.84 -11.81 1.05
C GLN A 21 11.09 -12.73 2.26
N ALA A 22 12.05 -13.65 2.17
CA ALA A 22 12.25 -14.68 3.20
C ALA A 22 12.54 -14.11 4.60
N ASP A 23 13.41 -13.10 4.69
CA ASP A 23 13.99 -12.66 5.96
C ASP A 23 13.70 -11.20 6.31
N GLN A 24 12.72 -10.57 5.64
CA GLN A 24 12.44 -9.15 5.81
C GLN A 24 10.94 -8.86 5.89
N PRO A 25 10.52 -7.96 6.82
CA PRO A 25 9.11 -7.61 6.95
C PRO A 25 8.61 -6.94 5.68
N SER A 26 7.42 -7.34 5.21
CA SER A 26 6.79 -6.76 4.03
C SER A 26 5.30 -6.51 4.27
N VAL A 27 4.74 -5.55 3.54
CA VAL A 27 3.30 -5.25 3.59
C VAL A 27 2.48 -6.45 3.15
N GLN A 28 2.91 -7.13 2.08
CA GLN A 28 2.24 -8.33 1.58
C GLN A 28 2.16 -9.41 2.66
N GLN A 29 3.28 -9.75 3.30
CA GLN A 29 3.32 -10.77 4.34
C GLN A 29 2.43 -10.42 5.53
N ALA A 30 2.41 -9.16 5.96
CA ALA A 30 1.56 -8.72 7.07
C ALA A 30 0.07 -8.94 6.76
N ILE A 31 -0.37 -8.63 5.53
CA ILE A 31 -1.76 -8.85 5.12
C ILE A 31 -2.05 -10.36 4.97
N GLU A 32 -1.15 -11.13 4.37
CA GLU A 32 -1.29 -12.60 4.23
C GLU A 32 -1.45 -13.28 5.60
N GLN A 33 -0.63 -12.90 6.59
CA GLN A 33 -0.72 -13.41 7.96
C GLN A 33 -2.02 -12.98 8.66
N ALA A 34 -2.49 -11.76 8.42
CA ALA A 34 -3.76 -11.29 8.97
C ALA A 34 -4.96 -12.05 8.38
N VAL A 35 -4.93 -12.36 7.07
CA VAL A 35 -5.95 -13.20 6.42
C VAL A 35 -5.91 -14.62 6.99
N ALA A 36 -4.72 -15.22 7.15
CA ALA A 36 -4.57 -16.54 7.75
C ALA A 36 -5.13 -16.60 9.18
N LYS A 37 -4.93 -15.56 9.99
CA LYS A 37 -5.52 -15.46 11.34
C LYS A 37 -7.04 -15.29 11.32
N PHE A 38 -7.57 -14.61 10.30
CA PHE A 38 -9.01 -14.39 10.15
C PHE A 38 -9.77 -15.66 9.75
N CYS A 39 -9.34 -16.35 8.70
CA CYS A 39 -10.09 -17.46 8.10
C CYS A 39 -9.34 -18.80 8.02
N GLY A 40 -8.10 -18.87 8.52
CA GLY A 40 -7.29 -20.09 8.50
C GLY A 40 -6.65 -20.42 7.14
N GLU A 41 -6.79 -19.53 6.15
CA GLU A 41 -6.31 -19.78 4.79
C GLU A 41 -4.93 -19.13 4.58
N GLU A 42 -3.95 -19.94 4.14
CA GLU A 42 -2.70 -19.41 3.59
C GLU A 42 -2.93 -18.96 2.15
N VAL A 43 -2.81 -17.65 1.93
CA VAL A 43 -3.12 -17.01 0.65
C VAL A 43 -1.92 -16.23 0.12
N ARG A 44 -1.92 -15.97 -1.19
CA ARG A 44 -0.96 -15.08 -1.83
C ARG A 44 -1.66 -13.86 -2.42
N LEU A 45 -1.32 -12.67 -1.96
CA LEU A 45 -1.85 -11.44 -2.54
C LEU A 45 -1.18 -11.09 -3.88
N ARG A 46 -1.97 -10.51 -4.79
CA ARG A 46 -1.48 -9.92 -6.05
C ARG A 46 -1.82 -8.44 -6.10
N ALA A 47 -0.80 -7.60 -6.11
CA ALA A 47 -0.93 -6.14 -6.06
C ALA A 47 -0.93 -5.48 -7.44
N ALA A 48 -1.48 -4.27 -7.50
CA ALA A 48 -1.47 -3.43 -8.68
C ALA A 48 -0.06 -2.94 -9.05
N GLY A 49 0.78 -2.70 -8.04
CA GLY A 49 2.18 -2.36 -8.20
C GLY A 49 2.99 -2.73 -6.96
N ARG A 50 4.31 -2.86 -7.11
CA ARG A 50 5.21 -3.04 -5.98
C ARG A 50 5.73 -1.67 -5.54
N THR A 51 5.95 -1.52 -4.24
CA THR A 51 6.67 -0.37 -3.67
C THR A 51 7.95 -0.86 -3.02
N ASP A 52 9.00 -0.05 -3.12
CA ASP A 52 10.29 -0.32 -2.49
C ASP A 52 10.25 -0.08 -0.98
N ALA A 53 11.34 -0.42 -0.30
CA ALA A 53 11.50 -0.22 1.15
C ALA A 53 11.27 1.24 1.54
N GLY A 54 10.50 1.46 2.60
CA GLY A 54 10.19 2.81 3.11
C GLY A 54 9.12 3.58 2.34
N VAL A 55 8.70 3.14 1.14
CA VAL A 55 7.66 3.83 0.35
C VAL A 55 6.27 3.57 0.95
N HIS A 56 5.48 4.63 1.10
CA HIS A 56 4.11 4.57 1.61
C HIS A 56 3.09 4.36 0.48
N ALA A 57 1.85 4.01 0.83
CA ALA A 57 0.72 4.07 -0.10
C ALA A 57 -0.53 4.58 0.60
N THR A 58 -1.33 5.36 -0.12
CA THR A 58 -2.64 5.87 0.34
C THR A 58 -3.81 5.09 -0.22
N ALA A 59 -3.62 4.38 -1.34
CA ALA A 59 -4.66 3.63 -2.04
C ALA A 59 -4.05 2.52 -2.91
N GLN A 60 -3.12 1.74 -2.36
CA GLN A 60 -2.63 0.54 -3.04
C GLN A 60 -3.79 -0.42 -3.25
N VAL A 61 -3.81 -1.09 -4.39
CA VAL A 61 -4.84 -2.09 -4.70
C VAL A 61 -4.20 -3.46 -4.76
N ALA A 62 -4.83 -4.44 -4.12
CA ALA A 62 -4.48 -5.85 -4.28
C ALA A 62 -5.74 -6.69 -4.43
N HIS A 63 -5.56 -7.93 -4.86
CA HIS A 63 -6.61 -8.93 -4.78
C HIS A 63 -6.13 -10.23 -4.15
N VAL A 64 -7.11 -10.96 -3.63
CA VAL A 64 -6.96 -12.26 -3.00
C VAL A 64 -8.20 -13.11 -3.28
N ASP A 65 -8.01 -14.40 -3.46
CA ASP A 65 -9.10 -15.38 -3.61
C ASP A 65 -9.27 -16.09 -2.27
N LEU A 66 -10.50 -16.12 -1.75
CA LEU A 66 -10.84 -16.80 -0.49
C LEU A 66 -11.79 -17.96 -0.76
N ALA A 67 -11.74 -19.02 0.04
CA ALA A 67 -12.61 -20.19 -0.13
C ALA A 67 -14.08 -19.84 0.10
N LYS A 68 -14.35 -19.04 1.14
CA LYS A 68 -15.70 -18.63 1.52
C LYS A 68 -16.03 -17.23 1.03
N SER A 69 -17.30 -17.04 0.64
CA SER A 69 -17.86 -15.72 0.42
C SER A 69 -18.19 -15.06 1.76
N TRP A 70 -17.57 -13.91 1.99
CA TRP A 70 -17.75 -13.06 3.16
C TRP A 70 -18.31 -11.70 2.73
N ALA A 71 -19.02 -11.04 3.63
CA ALA A 71 -19.32 -9.63 3.45
C ALA A 71 -18.01 -8.81 3.45
N GLY A 72 -17.91 -7.81 2.57
CA GLY A 72 -16.66 -7.06 2.37
C GLY A 72 -16.21 -6.28 3.61
N ASP A 73 -17.15 -5.71 4.36
CA ASP A 73 -16.91 -5.09 5.67
C ASP A 73 -16.32 -6.07 6.68
N LYS A 74 -16.82 -7.31 6.73
CA LYS A 74 -16.29 -8.36 7.59
C LYS A 74 -14.83 -8.72 7.25
N VAL A 75 -14.49 -8.82 5.95
CA VAL A 75 -13.09 -9.04 5.53
C VAL A 75 -12.23 -7.85 5.94
N ARG A 76 -12.67 -6.62 5.66
CA ARG A 76 -11.96 -5.39 6.02
C ARG A 76 -11.68 -5.33 7.53
N ASP A 77 -12.72 -5.49 8.35
CA ASP A 77 -12.64 -5.27 9.79
C ASP A 77 -11.83 -6.37 10.48
N ALA A 78 -11.99 -7.63 10.08
CA ALA A 78 -11.23 -8.74 10.66
C ALA A 78 -9.75 -8.67 10.30
N VAL A 79 -9.41 -8.38 9.04
CA VAL A 79 -8.01 -8.21 8.63
C VAL A 79 -7.38 -7.02 9.36
N ASN A 80 -8.09 -5.88 9.46
CA ASN A 80 -7.62 -4.73 10.23
C ASN A 80 -7.39 -5.03 11.71
N ALA A 81 -8.28 -5.78 12.35
CA ALA A 81 -8.11 -6.18 13.75
C ALA A 81 -6.81 -6.97 13.97
N HIS A 82 -6.48 -7.89 13.07
CA HIS A 82 -5.24 -8.66 13.14
C HIS A 82 -3.99 -7.84 12.79
N LEU A 83 -4.07 -6.91 11.83
CA LEU A 83 -2.97 -5.98 11.52
C LEU A 83 -2.66 -5.08 12.72
N GLN A 84 -3.70 -4.53 13.36
CA GLN A 84 -3.56 -3.70 14.56
C GLN A 84 -2.99 -4.48 15.74
N ALA A 85 -3.47 -5.70 15.99
CA ALA A 85 -2.95 -6.57 17.05
C ALA A 85 -1.47 -6.94 16.83
N ALA A 86 -1.02 -7.00 15.57
CA ALA A 86 0.38 -7.21 15.22
C ALA A 86 1.23 -5.91 15.25
N GLY A 87 0.64 -4.75 15.52
CA GLY A 87 1.32 -3.45 15.48
C GLY A 87 1.71 -3.00 14.08
N ALA A 88 1.16 -3.62 13.03
CA ALA A 88 1.45 -3.29 11.64
C ALA A 88 0.78 -1.96 11.26
N ARG A 89 1.54 -1.05 10.63
CA ARG A 89 1.01 0.22 10.10
C ARG A 89 0.41 0.05 8.71
N VAL A 90 -0.58 -0.83 8.61
CA VAL A 90 -1.30 -1.18 7.38
C VAL A 90 -2.79 -1.20 7.68
N ALA A 91 -3.59 -0.65 6.79
CA ALA A 91 -5.05 -0.62 6.90
C ALA A 91 -5.70 -1.03 5.57
N ILE A 92 -6.67 -1.94 5.65
CA ILE A 92 -7.63 -2.21 4.60
C ILE A 92 -8.73 -1.15 4.70
N LEU A 93 -8.81 -0.29 3.68
CA LEU A 93 -9.83 0.76 3.57
C LEU A 93 -11.16 0.19 3.09
N LYS A 94 -11.09 -0.76 2.14
CA LYS A 94 -12.26 -1.42 1.54
C LYS A 94 -11.89 -2.83 1.08
N ALA A 95 -12.82 -3.76 1.27
CA ALA A 95 -12.80 -5.05 0.59
C ALA A 95 -14.11 -5.25 -0.17
N ALA A 96 -14.05 -5.75 -1.40
CA ALA A 96 -15.24 -5.99 -2.23
C ALA A 96 -15.04 -7.19 -3.14
N ILE A 97 -16.09 -7.99 -3.33
CA ILE A 97 -16.11 -9.05 -4.33
C ILE A 97 -16.05 -8.40 -5.72
N VAL A 98 -15.22 -8.94 -6.59
CA VAL A 98 -15.04 -8.52 -7.99
C VAL A 98 -15.20 -9.71 -8.92
N ALA A 99 -15.33 -9.44 -10.22
CA ALA A 99 -15.38 -10.49 -11.23
C ALA A 99 -14.10 -11.35 -11.21
N ASP A 100 -14.23 -12.65 -11.52
CA ASP A 100 -13.12 -13.60 -11.52
C ASP A 100 -11.96 -13.20 -12.46
N GLY A 101 -12.26 -12.43 -13.51
CA GLY A 101 -11.28 -11.88 -14.45
C GLY A 101 -10.52 -10.65 -13.95
N PHE A 102 -10.89 -10.06 -12.81
CA PHE A 102 -10.18 -8.90 -12.26
C PHE A 102 -8.78 -9.31 -11.80
N ASP A 103 -7.73 -8.63 -12.28
CA ASP A 103 -6.38 -8.73 -11.74
C ASP A 103 -5.89 -7.34 -11.40
N ALA A 104 -5.57 -7.09 -10.13
CA ALA A 104 -5.14 -5.77 -9.66
C ALA A 104 -4.00 -5.15 -10.50
N ARG A 105 -3.08 -5.97 -11.05
CA ARG A 105 -1.97 -5.51 -11.89
C ARG A 105 -2.41 -5.29 -13.33
N PHE A 106 -3.13 -6.24 -13.92
CA PHE A 106 -3.43 -6.22 -15.36
C PHE A 106 -4.70 -5.44 -15.72
N SER A 107 -5.65 -5.32 -14.79
CA SER A 107 -6.83 -4.48 -14.95
C SER A 107 -6.55 -2.99 -14.67
N ALA A 108 -5.40 -2.65 -14.10
CA ALA A 108 -5.03 -1.26 -13.82
C ALA A 108 -4.59 -0.51 -15.10
N THR A 109 -5.24 0.61 -15.39
CA THR A 109 -4.94 1.47 -16.56
C THR A 109 -3.86 2.52 -16.29
N GLY A 110 -3.55 2.78 -15.02
CA GLY A 110 -2.55 3.76 -14.61
C GLY A 110 -2.18 3.62 -13.14
N ARG A 111 -1.04 4.21 -12.76
CA ARG A 111 -0.61 4.35 -11.38
C ARG A 111 -0.15 5.80 -11.17
N HIS A 112 -0.44 6.36 -10.01
CA HIS A 112 -0.05 7.71 -9.65
C HIS A 112 0.86 7.68 -8.43
N TYR A 113 1.92 8.47 -8.47
CA TYR A 113 2.87 8.63 -7.37
C TYR A 113 2.89 10.10 -6.96
N LEU A 114 2.94 10.35 -5.66
CA LEU A 114 3.11 11.68 -5.09
C LEU A 114 4.43 11.72 -4.32
N TYR A 115 5.39 12.49 -4.83
CA TYR A 115 6.61 12.80 -4.11
C TYR A 115 6.45 14.14 -3.39
N ARG A 116 6.68 14.18 -2.07
CA ARG A 116 6.47 15.37 -1.25
C ARG A 116 7.80 15.94 -0.79
N ILE A 117 8.10 17.17 -1.20
CA ILE A 117 9.28 17.92 -0.78
C ILE A 117 8.85 19.01 0.20
N LEU A 118 9.46 19.02 1.39
CA LEU A 118 9.34 20.12 2.34
C LEU A 118 10.48 21.11 2.12
N ASN A 119 10.20 22.19 1.38
CA ASN A 119 11.21 23.20 1.04
C ASN A 119 11.21 24.38 2.00
N ARG A 120 11.87 24.22 3.15
CA ARG A 120 12.07 25.29 4.15
C ARG A 120 13.30 25.02 5.01
N ARG A 121 13.82 26.05 5.69
CA ARG A 121 15.00 25.93 6.57
C ARG A 121 14.78 25.00 7.76
N ALA A 122 13.63 25.09 8.43
CA ALA A 122 13.35 24.25 9.60
C ALA A 122 12.97 22.82 9.19
N PRO A 123 13.47 21.78 9.89
CA PRO A 123 13.10 20.40 9.61
C PRO A 123 11.59 20.14 9.86
N SER A 124 11.10 18.99 9.41
CA SER A 124 9.73 18.55 9.72
C SER A 124 9.68 17.86 11.07
N ALA A 125 8.85 18.38 11.98
CA ALA A 125 8.53 17.68 13.23
C ALA A 125 7.38 16.67 13.05
N LEU A 126 6.35 17.04 12.28
CA LEU A 126 5.13 16.24 12.11
C LEU A 126 5.24 15.22 10.97
N GLU A 127 5.83 15.61 9.85
CA GLU A 127 5.91 14.80 8.64
C GLU A 127 7.26 14.09 8.50
N LYS A 128 8.00 13.92 9.59
CA LYS A 128 9.30 13.22 9.57
C LYS A 128 9.10 11.81 9.01
N GLY A 129 9.90 11.45 8.00
CA GLY A 129 9.78 10.18 7.30
C GLY A 129 8.74 10.15 6.17
N LYS A 130 7.90 11.20 6.03
CA LYS A 130 6.86 11.28 4.97
C LYS A 130 7.16 12.30 3.87
N VAL A 131 8.18 13.14 4.07
CA VAL A 131 8.60 14.19 3.14
C VAL A 131 10.12 14.20 3.01
N TRP A 132 10.60 14.55 1.83
CA TRP A 132 12.00 14.90 1.65
C TRP A 132 12.23 16.34 2.09
N TRP A 133 12.98 16.53 3.17
CA TRP A 133 13.34 17.87 3.63
C TRP A 133 14.50 18.42 2.81
N VAL A 134 14.28 19.57 2.16
CA VAL A 134 15.29 20.27 1.36
C VAL A 134 15.40 21.71 1.88
N PRO A 135 16.49 22.08 2.59
CA PRO A 135 16.62 23.41 3.17
C PRO A 135 17.02 24.49 2.15
N LYS A 136 17.64 24.09 1.03
CA LYS A 136 18.01 25.01 -0.07
C LYS A 136 16.77 25.40 -0.84
N ARG A 137 16.58 26.70 -1.12
CA ARG A 137 15.45 27.18 -1.95
C ARG A 137 15.44 26.47 -3.30
N LEU A 138 14.28 25.97 -3.68
CA LEU A 138 14.02 25.37 -4.99
C LEU A 138 13.24 26.37 -5.85
N ASP A 139 13.48 26.28 -7.16
CA ASP A 139 12.71 27.00 -8.16
C ASP A 139 11.68 26.03 -8.76
N ALA A 140 10.43 26.14 -8.29
CA ALA A 140 9.36 25.25 -8.69
C ALA A 140 8.95 25.45 -10.17
N GLU A 141 9.09 26.65 -10.71
CA GLU A 141 8.78 26.95 -12.11
C GLU A 141 9.83 26.31 -13.02
N ALA A 142 11.12 26.49 -12.71
CA ALA A 142 12.19 25.82 -13.45
C ALA A 142 12.07 24.28 -13.40
N MET A 143 11.71 23.72 -12.24
CA MET A 143 11.44 22.28 -12.11
C MET A 143 10.24 21.84 -12.96
N HIS A 144 9.18 22.64 -13.02
CA HIS A 144 8.01 22.35 -13.83
C HIS A 144 8.34 22.37 -15.33
N GLU A 145 9.03 23.40 -15.81
CA GLU A 145 9.48 23.48 -17.21
C GLU A 145 10.38 22.30 -17.58
N ALA A 146 11.32 21.93 -16.70
CA ALA A 146 12.17 20.77 -16.92
C ALA A 146 11.39 19.44 -16.94
N ALA A 147 10.30 19.32 -16.17
CA ALA A 147 9.50 18.10 -16.14
C ALA A 147 8.63 17.89 -17.39
N LYS A 148 8.34 18.94 -18.18
CA LYS A 148 7.51 18.85 -19.39
C LYS A 148 8.09 17.92 -20.45
N VAL A 149 9.41 17.69 -20.47
CA VAL A 149 10.07 16.77 -21.43
C VAL A 149 9.92 15.29 -21.06
N LEU A 150 9.31 14.98 -19.91
CA LEU A 150 9.11 13.61 -19.42
C LEU A 150 7.71 13.05 -19.74
N LEU A 151 6.86 13.85 -20.39
CA LEU A 151 5.51 13.49 -20.85
C LEU A 151 5.54 13.00 -22.30
#